data_AF-A0A1H9QM90-F1
#
_entry.id   AF-A0A1H9QM90-F1
#
_cell.length_a   1.000
_cell.length_b   1.000
_cell.length_c   1.000
_cell.angle_alpha   90.00
_cell.angle_beta   90.00
_cell.angle_gamma   90.00
#
_symmetry.space_group_name_H-M   'P 1'
#
loop_
_entity.id
_entity.type
_entity.pdbx_description
1 polymer ?
#
loop_
_entity_poly.entity_id
_entity_poly.type
_entity_poly.pdbx_seq_one_letter_code
_entity_poly.pdbx_strand_id
1 'polypeptide(L)'
;MIVAIDGPAGSGKSTVAHAIAGRCGLTFLDTGAMYRSVTLLCLRAGVDVSDAKAVASVEKDCSILFGSSASGQTVIVNGEDVTDQIRTPEVDRNVSAVSAVPAVRAALVDRQRQIAGSGDVVAEGRDIGTVVFPDAEVKVFLTADAKARAHRRAVQREGGDAARDASAAADAAQEARILEDLRRRDQLDSTRKESPLRPADDAVVIDSSDLTLEQVIQRVVDLMEAARAKASSAPKANLAPDGASKSAPKANLAPNGASKSAAKPNRSGSGGSRHVSKRGGAPSGRLHAFRGNAYVDYYDHAMREYPLPARALLGFVVCLLGLLTKILWPWHIEGSDGLWDGEHGRVIVMNHVSMLEPIIVVVSAWFHGRRIRPIYKSEFDKIAPATWLFSRVGGIPVARGTADLKAVRRAQWALERGEDVLIYPEGTRVKSDDEPVTIHGGFALIAQMAKAPVQPVAIVGARDITPRGEHLKRLGRVFVRAGEPIEFSSLGVRGRKLQCAQMERVAMERVYAIRDDLRREHPGKM
;
A
#
# COMPACT_ATOMS: atom_id res chain seq x y z
N MET A 1 13.71 6.37 1.15
CA MET A 1 13.95 7.09 -0.11
C MET A 1 12.73 7.90 -0.50
N ILE A 2 12.92 9.21 -0.53
CA ILE A 2 11.98 10.20 -1.03
C ILE A 2 12.53 10.73 -2.34
N VAL A 3 11.70 10.68 -3.38
CA VAL A 3 11.96 11.28 -4.70
C VAL A 3 11.01 12.48 -4.84
N ALA A 4 11.57 13.68 -4.83
CA ALA A 4 10.84 14.93 -5.03
C ALA A 4 10.87 15.33 -6.50
N ILE A 5 9.70 15.52 -7.12
CA ILE A 5 9.56 15.99 -8.50
C ILE A 5 8.78 17.31 -8.52
N ASP A 6 9.48 18.41 -8.69
CA ASP A 6 8.94 19.77 -8.78
C ASP A 6 8.92 20.28 -10.21
N GLY A 7 8.12 21.33 -10.46
CA GLY A 7 8.08 21.99 -11.77
C GLY A 7 6.71 22.56 -12.15
N PRO A 8 6.65 23.36 -13.22
CA PRO A 8 5.46 24.10 -13.66
C PRO A 8 4.30 23.20 -14.10
N ALA A 9 3.08 23.75 -14.21
CA ALA A 9 1.92 22.96 -14.64
C ALA A 9 2.11 22.40 -16.05
N GLY A 10 1.74 21.14 -16.31
CA GLY A 10 1.86 20.54 -17.65
C GLY A 10 3.25 20.05 -18.04
N SER A 11 4.27 20.12 -17.16
CA SER A 11 5.62 19.60 -17.46
C SER A 11 5.75 18.07 -17.46
N GLY A 12 4.67 17.30 -17.25
CA GLY A 12 4.68 15.83 -17.27
C GLY A 12 5.00 15.15 -15.93
N LYS A 13 5.09 15.91 -14.83
CA LYS A 13 5.42 15.40 -13.49
C LYS A 13 4.54 14.25 -13.02
N SER A 14 3.21 14.40 -13.12
CA SER A 14 2.27 13.36 -12.68
C SER A 14 2.51 12.04 -13.40
N THR A 15 2.69 12.11 -14.72
CA THR A 15 2.98 10.95 -15.56
C THR A 15 4.30 10.29 -15.18
N VAL A 16 5.36 11.09 -15.03
CA VAL A 16 6.70 10.60 -14.65
C VAL A 16 6.69 10.00 -13.24
N ALA A 17 6.10 10.70 -12.27
CA ALA A 17 6.00 10.26 -10.87
C ALA A 17 5.18 8.97 -10.75
N HIS A 18 4.06 8.86 -11.47
CA HIS A 18 3.24 7.66 -11.50
C HIS A 18 4.00 6.47 -12.10
N ALA A 19 4.73 6.68 -13.20
CA ALA A 19 5.55 5.65 -13.82
C ALA A 19 6.70 5.20 -12.90
N ILE A 20 7.38 6.13 -12.23
CA ILE A 20 8.42 5.83 -11.24
C ILE A 20 7.85 5.05 -10.06
N ALA A 21 6.68 5.44 -9.55
CA ALA A 21 6.00 4.73 -8.47
C ALA A 21 5.79 3.25 -8.83
N GLY A 22 5.22 2.99 -10.02
CA GLY A 22 4.99 1.63 -10.50
C GLY A 22 6.28 0.85 -10.78
N ARG A 23 7.27 1.47 -11.44
CA ARG A 23 8.51 0.81 -11.86
C ARG A 23 9.45 0.52 -10.69
N CYS A 24 9.48 1.39 -9.70
CA CYS A 24 10.44 1.33 -8.59
C CYS A 24 9.81 0.97 -7.24
N GLY A 25 8.49 0.76 -7.19
CA GLY A 25 7.78 0.36 -5.97
C GLY A 25 7.68 1.46 -4.91
N LEU A 26 7.63 2.73 -5.32
CA LEU A 26 7.44 3.86 -4.43
C LEU A 26 5.95 4.18 -4.29
N THR A 27 5.56 4.73 -3.15
CA THR A 27 4.21 5.30 -3.00
C THR A 27 4.12 6.58 -3.81
N PHE A 28 3.10 6.71 -4.67
CA PHE A 28 2.84 7.96 -5.40
C PHE A 28 2.07 8.96 -4.54
N LEU A 29 2.58 10.18 -4.42
CA LEU A 29 1.93 11.28 -3.72
C LEU A 29 1.72 12.49 -4.66
N ASP A 30 0.48 12.66 -5.13
CA ASP A 30 0.04 13.86 -5.86
C ASP A 30 -0.34 14.96 -4.85
N THR A 31 0.61 15.83 -4.52
CA THR A 31 0.31 16.93 -3.59
C THR A 31 -0.62 17.97 -4.22
N GLY A 32 -0.61 18.09 -5.55
CA GLY A 32 -1.52 18.97 -6.30
C GLY A 32 -2.98 18.59 -6.12
N ALA A 33 -3.30 17.29 -6.12
CA ALA A 33 -4.64 16.79 -5.82
C ALA A 33 -5.12 17.18 -4.41
N MET A 34 -4.22 17.31 -3.42
CA MET A 34 -4.59 17.75 -2.07
C MET A 34 -5.06 19.21 -2.07
N TYR A 35 -4.30 20.11 -2.71
CA TYR A 35 -4.68 21.53 -2.81
C TYR A 35 -5.95 21.71 -3.65
N ARG A 36 -6.11 20.93 -4.73
CA ARG A 36 -7.32 20.94 -5.55
C ARG A 36 -8.54 20.42 -4.79
N SER A 37 -8.37 19.46 -3.88
CA SER A 37 -9.44 18.97 -3.01
C SER A 37 -9.97 20.08 -2.10
N VAL A 38 -9.09 20.83 -1.43
CA VAL A 38 -9.48 21.98 -0.61
C VAL A 38 -10.14 23.06 -1.47
N THR A 39 -9.61 23.30 -2.68
CA THR A 39 -10.19 24.25 -3.64
C THR A 39 -11.61 23.87 -4.04
N LEU A 40 -11.85 22.59 -4.38
CA LEU A 40 -13.17 22.08 -4.72
C LEU A 40 -14.17 22.28 -3.57
N LEU A 41 -13.74 22.03 -2.32
CA LEU A 41 -14.59 22.27 -1.16
C LEU A 41 -14.93 23.75 -0.98
N CYS A 42 -13.96 24.65 -1.19
CA CYS A 42 -14.21 26.10 -1.14
C CYS A 42 -15.25 26.51 -2.18
N LEU A 43 -15.10 26.04 -3.42
CA LEU A 43 -16.04 26.33 -4.51
C LEU A 43 -17.45 25.80 -4.22
N ARG A 44 -17.56 24.55 -3.73
CA ARG A 44 -18.85 23.95 -3.35
C ARG A 44 -19.52 24.69 -2.19
N ALA A 45 -18.75 25.25 -1.27
CA ALA A 45 -19.25 26.03 -0.13
C ALA A 45 -19.53 27.50 -0.49
N GLY A 46 -19.28 27.93 -1.72
CA GLY A 46 -19.41 29.34 -2.12
C GLY A 46 -18.40 30.27 -1.41
N VAL A 47 -17.29 29.71 -0.93
CA VAL A 47 -16.24 30.47 -0.25
C VAL A 47 -15.39 31.20 -1.28
N ASP A 48 -15.23 32.51 -1.09
CA ASP A 48 -14.27 33.30 -1.86
C ASP A 48 -12.84 32.81 -1.56
N VAL A 49 -12.15 32.31 -2.59
CA VAL A 49 -10.79 31.76 -2.47
C VAL A 49 -9.74 32.84 -2.17
N SER A 50 -10.10 34.12 -2.25
CA SER A 50 -9.27 35.24 -1.80
C SER A 50 -9.37 35.51 -0.29
N ASP A 51 -10.42 35.02 0.39
CA ASP A 51 -10.54 35.09 1.84
C ASP A 51 -9.75 33.96 2.51
N ALA A 52 -8.51 34.27 2.88
CA ALA A 52 -7.61 33.34 3.54
C ALA A 52 -8.18 32.71 4.83
N LYS A 53 -9.04 33.43 5.58
CA LYS A 53 -9.62 32.90 6.82
C LYS A 53 -10.76 31.92 6.53
N ALA A 54 -11.61 32.24 5.56
CA ALA A 54 -12.68 31.35 5.13
C ALA A 54 -12.10 30.06 4.52
N VAL A 55 -11.10 30.18 3.64
CA VAL A 55 -10.40 29.04 3.04
C VAL A 55 -9.74 28.14 4.10
N ALA A 56 -9.06 28.74 5.09
CA ALA A 56 -8.45 27.98 6.18
C ALA A 56 -9.48 27.24 7.07
N SER A 57 -10.72 27.73 7.12
CA SER A 57 -11.79 27.06 7.88
C SER A 57 -12.27 25.80 7.16
N VAL A 58 -12.40 25.85 5.83
CA VAL A 58 -12.77 24.69 4.99
C VAL A 58 -11.74 23.56 5.09
N GLU A 59 -10.45 23.90 5.18
CA GLU A 59 -9.37 22.92 5.27
C GLU A 59 -9.42 22.07 6.54
N LYS A 60 -9.82 22.65 7.68
CA LYS A 60 -9.82 21.96 8.98
C LYS A 60 -10.73 20.73 9.02
N ASP A 61 -11.86 20.80 8.32
CA ASP A 61 -12.87 19.74 8.29
C ASP A 61 -12.69 18.80 7.07
N CYS A 62 -11.58 18.97 6.33
CA CYS A 62 -11.31 18.22 5.11
C CYS A 62 -10.52 16.93 5.41
N SER A 63 -11.13 15.78 5.11
CA SER A 63 -10.47 14.48 5.06
C SER A 63 -10.16 14.11 3.61
N ILE A 64 -8.87 14.02 3.27
CA ILE A 64 -8.39 13.62 1.94
C ILE A 64 -7.76 12.25 2.01
N LEU A 65 -8.25 11.30 1.23
CA LEU A 65 -7.71 9.95 1.10
C LEU A 65 -7.36 9.67 -0.36
N PHE A 66 -6.20 9.04 -0.56
CA PHE A 66 -5.76 8.57 -1.86
C PHE A 66 -6.06 7.08 -2.00
N GLY A 67 -6.71 6.72 -3.10
CA GLY A 67 -6.94 5.34 -3.51
C GLY A 67 -6.26 5.03 -4.86
N SER A 68 -6.56 3.88 -5.41
CA SER A 68 -6.10 3.47 -6.74
C SER A 68 -7.24 2.78 -7.48
N SER A 69 -7.41 3.10 -8.76
CA SER A 69 -8.29 2.44 -9.71
C SER A 69 -7.47 1.94 -10.92
N ALA A 70 -8.13 1.25 -11.85
CA ALA A 70 -7.53 0.88 -13.13
C ALA A 70 -7.16 2.10 -14.01
N SER A 71 -7.78 3.26 -13.76
CA SER A 71 -7.53 4.51 -14.49
C SER A 71 -6.51 5.44 -13.81
N GLY A 72 -5.98 5.06 -12.64
CA GLY A 72 -4.94 5.81 -11.93
C GLY A 72 -5.25 6.03 -10.45
N GLN A 73 -4.66 7.07 -9.85
CA GLN A 73 -4.91 7.42 -8.45
C GLN A 73 -6.31 8.05 -8.31
N THR A 74 -7.11 7.50 -7.38
CA THR A 74 -8.39 8.10 -6.99
C THR A 74 -8.23 9.00 -5.78
N VAL A 75 -9.08 10.02 -5.68
CA VAL A 75 -9.06 11.03 -4.61
C VAL A 75 -10.42 11.07 -3.97
N ILE A 76 -10.48 10.70 -2.69
CA ILE A 76 -11.70 10.68 -1.90
C ILE A 76 -11.64 11.83 -0.90
N VAL A 77 -12.64 12.71 -0.94
CA VAL A 77 -12.76 13.85 -0.03
C VAL A 77 -14.04 13.70 0.78
N ASN A 78 -13.93 13.68 2.10
CA ASN A 78 -15.07 13.52 3.01
C ASN A 78 -15.97 12.31 2.68
N GLY A 79 -15.37 11.24 2.15
CA GLY A 79 -16.05 9.99 1.76
C GLY A 79 -16.60 9.97 0.33
N GLU A 80 -16.51 11.05 -0.43
CA GLU A 80 -16.93 11.14 -1.84
C GLU A 80 -15.73 11.02 -2.78
N ASP A 81 -15.85 10.21 -3.84
CA ASP A 81 -14.85 10.21 -4.92
C ASP A 81 -14.96 11.50 -5.75
N VAL A 82 -13.91 12.32 -5.66
CA VAL A 82 -13.82 13.61 -6.35
C VAL A 82 -12.74 13.62 -7.45
N THR A 83 -12.27 12.44 -7.87
CA THR A 83 -11.13 12.26 -8.77
C THR A 83 -11.22 13.12 -10.03
N ASP A 84 -12.39 13.23 -10.64
CA ASP A 84 -12.58 14.01 -11.86
C ASP A 84 -12.90 15.48 -11.56
N GLN A 85 -13.66 15.72 -10.50
CA GLN A 85 -14.16 17.02 -10.07
C GLN A 85 -13.00 17.96 -9.69
N ILE A 86 -11.93 17.44 -9.09
CA ILE A 86 -10.72 18.20 -8.76
C ILE A 86 -9.90 18.61 -10.00
N ARG A 87 -10.18 18.05 -11.18
CA ARG A 87 -9.45 18.31 -12.44
C ARG A 87 -10.19 19.23 -13.40
N THR A 88 -11.31 19.81 -12.95
CA THR A 88 -12.10 20.76 -13.74
C THR A 88 -11.34 22.07 -13.99
N PRO A 89 -11.62 22.80 -15.10
CA PRO A 89 -11.02 24.10 -15.36
C PRO A 89 -11.26 25.12 -14.25
N GLU A 90 -12.41 25.04 -13.58
CA GLU A 90 -12.77 25.94 -12.48
C GLU A 90 -11.85 25.74 -11.27
N VAL A 91 -11.58 24.50 -10.88
CA VAL A 91 -10.63 24.18 -9.81
C VAL A 91 -9.21 24.60 -10.21
N ASP A 92 -8.79 24.31 -11.44
CA ASP A 92 -7.46 24.70 -11.95
C ASP A 92 -7.25 26.23 -11.95
N ARG A 93 -8.30 27.04 -12.17
CA ARG A 93 -8.23 28.51 -12.11
C ARG A 93 -8.04 29.06 -10.70
N ASN A 94 -8.57 28.38 -9.69
CA ASN A 94 -8.65 28.86 -8.31
C ASN A 94 -7.60 28.25 -7.36
N VAL A 95 -6.98 27.12 -7.72
CA VAL A 95 -6.07 26.39 -6.83
C VAL A 95 -4.83 27.18 -6.40
N SER A 96 -4.31 28.07 -7.25
CA SER A 96 -3.14 28.89 -6.88
C SER A 96 -3.44 29.83 -5.71
N ALA A 97 -4.64 30.43 -5.66
CA ALA A 97 -5.08 31.29 -4.55
C ALA A 97 -5.18 30.50 -3.23
N VAL A 98 -5.84 29.34 -3.26
CA VAL A 98 -5.96 28.44 -2.10
C VAL A 98 -4.59 27.95 -1.63
N SER A 99 -3.72 27.57 -2.56
CA SER A 99 -2.37 27.06 -2.24
C SER A 99 -1.40 28.13 -1.70
N ALA A 100 -1.77 29.41 -1.79
CA ALA A 100 -1.01 30.52 -1.24
C ALA A 100 -1.39 30.84 0.22
N VAL A 101 -2.49 30.28 0.75
CA VAL A 101 -2.94 30.51 2.13
C VAL A 101 -2.04 29.77 3.12
N PRO A 102 -1.31 30.47 4.02
CA PRO A 102 -0.31 29.84 4.90
C PRO A 102 -0.85 28.72 5.78
N ALA A 103 -2.06 28.89 6.33
CA ALA A 103 -2.69 27.89 7.19
C ALA A 103 -3.00 26.58 6.44
N VAL A 104 -3.50 26.68 5.21
CA VAL A 104 -3.74 25.52 4.35
C VAL A 104 -2.43 24.82 4.02
N ARG A 105 -1.39 25.59 3.68
CA ARG A 105 -0.07 25.04 3.37
C ARG A 105 0.50 24.27 4.55
N ALA A 106 0.51 24.87 5.74
CA ALA A 106 1.03 24.22 6.95
C ALA A 106 0.33 22.86 7.20
N ALA A 107 -1.00 22.85 7.17
CA ALA A 107 -1.77 21.63 7.41
C ALA A 107 -1.54 20.54 6.33
N LEU A 108 -1.51 20.93 5.05
CA LEU A 108 -1.29 19.97 3.97
C LEU A 108 0.15 19.46 3.91
N VAL A 109 1.15 20.31 4.20
CA VAL A 109 2.56 19.88 4.30
C VAL A 109 2.74 18.88 5.43
N ASP A 110 2.12 19.10 6.58
CA ASP A 110 2.17 18.15 7.69
C ASP A 110 1.55 16.80 7.30
N ARG A 111 0.40 16.80 6.61
CA ARG A 111 -0.22 15.57 6.07
C ARG A 111 0.68 14.87 5.03
N GLN A 112 1.31 15.62 4.13
CA GLN A 112 2.24 15.08 3.13
C GLN A 112 3.44 14.39 3.79
N ARG A 113 4.02 15.02 4.82
CA ARG A 113 5.13 14.44 5.60
C ARG A 113 4.72 13.19 6.36
N GLN A 114 3.50 13.16 6.92
CA GLN A 114 2.96 11.96 7.55
C GLN A 114 2.80 10.81 6.55
N ILE A 115 2.32 11.09 5.33
CA ILE A 115 2.22 10.08 4.26
C ILE A 115 3.62 9.54 3.91
N ALA A 116 4.62 10.43 3.76
CA ALA A 116 5.99 10.00 3.43
C ALA A 116 6.72 9.27 4.56
N GLY A 117 6.39 9.54 5.82
CA GLY A 117 6.97 8.83 6.97
C GLY A 117 6.68 7.32 6.99
N SER A 118 5.79 6.83 6.12
CA SER A 118 5.37 5.43 6.03
C SER A 118 6.18 4.57 5.03
N GLY A 119 7.15 5.14 4.30
CA GLY A 119 8.07 4.39 3.44
C GLY A 119 8.68 5.18 2.28
N ASP A 120 9.11 4.47 1.24
CA ASP A 120 9.63 5.10 0.03
C ASP A 120 8.51 5.77 -0.77
N VAL A 121 8.69 7.04 -1.12
CA VAL A 121 7.67 7.90 -1.75
C VAL A 121 8.26 8.66 -2.93
N VAL A 122 7.51 8.71 -4.04
CA VAL A 122 7.71 9.69 -5.09
C VAL A 122 6.59 10.72 -4.99
N ALA A 123 6.97 11.95 -4.65
CA ALA A 123 6.04 13.05 -4.42
C ALA A 123 6.22 14.09 -5.53
N GLU A 124 5.11 14.50 -6.13
CA GLU A 124 5.11 15.56 -7.13
C GLU A 124 4.47 16.85 -6.60
N GLY A 125 4.93 18.00 -7.10
CA GLY A 125 4.38 19.30 -6.69
C GLY A 125 5.08 20.50 -7.29
N ARG A 126 5.23 21.54 -6.46
CA ARG A 126 5.86 22.83 -6.81
C ARG A 126 7.06 23.16 -5.91
N ASP A 127 7.03 22.65 -4.68
CA ASP A 127 7.96 22.96 -3.60
C ASP A 127 8.26 21.72 -2.73
N ILE A 128 8.19 20.53 -3.34
CA ILE A 128 8.45 19.25 -2.67
C ILE A 128 9.89 19.20 -2.17
N GLY A 129 10.87 19.46 -3.02
CA GLY A 129 12.29 19.40 -2.69
C GLY A 129 12.81 20.62 -1.93
N THR A 130 12.04 21.72 -1.88
CA THR A 130 12.44 22.96 -1.19
C THR A 130 11.78 23.14 0.18
N VAL A 131 10.55 22.64 0.37
CA VAL A 131 9.76 22.88 1.59
C VAL A 131 9.24 21.59 2.20
N VAL A 132 8.60 20.72 1.43
CA VAL A 132 7.94 19.53 1.99
C VAL A 132 8.99 18.51 2.48
N PHE A 133 9.94 18.17 1.62
CA PHE A 133 11.04 17.23 1.81
C PHE A 133 12.38 17.88 1.41
N PRO A 134 12.86 18.87 2.18
CA PRO A 134 14.16 19.51 1.93
C PRO A 134 15.33 18.53 2.05
N ASP A 135 15.14 17.37 2.67
CA ASP A 135 16.15 16.32 2.81
C ASP A 135 15.89 15.11 1.87
N ALA A 136 15.05 15.26 0.85
CA ALA A 136 14.78 14.19 -0.11
C ALA A 136 16.07 13.70 -0.79
N GLU A 137 16.28 12.38 -0.84
CA GLU A 137 17.50 11.78 -1.39
C GLU A 137 17.65 12.02 -2.91
N VAL A 138 16.53 12.23 -3.60
CA VAL A 138 16.52 12.63 -5.02
C VAL A 138 15.56 13.80 -5.19
N LYS A 139 16.06 14.89 -5.80
CA LYS A 139 15.27 16.07 -6.15
C LYS A 139 15.41 16.35 -7.63
N VAL A 140 14.28 16.45 -8.30
CA VAL A 140 14.19 16.72 -9.74
C VAL A 140 13.31 17.93 -9.94
N PHE A 141 13.78 18.88 -10.76
CA PHE A 141 12.95 19.97 -11.26
C PHE A 141 12.66 19.74 -12.74
N LEU A 142 11.45 19.26 -13.04
CA LEU A 142 11.00 18.91 -14.39
C LEU A 142 10.36 20.12 -15.07
N THR A 143 11.00 20.63 -16.11
CA THR A 143 10.55 21.77 -16.91
C THR A 143 10.24 21.37 -18.35
N ALA A 144 9.57 22.27 -19.07
CA ALA A 144 9.33 22.21 -20.51
C ALA A 144 8.87 23.59 -21.01
N ASP A 145 9.08 23.88 -22.28
CA ASP A 145 8.58 25.10 -22.92
C ASP A 145 7.06 25.27 -22.71
N ALA A 146 6.62 26.51 -22.48
CA ALA A 146 5.22 26.81 -22.18
C ALA A 146 4.28 26.44 -23.34
N LYS A 147 4.70 26.61 -24.60
CA LYS A 147 3.92 26.22 -25.77
C LYS A 147 3.83 24.70 -25.86
N ALA A 148 4.96 24.00 -25.67
CA ALA A 148 4.96 22.53 -25.64
C ALA A 148 4.02 21.96 -24.55
N ARG A 149 3.98 22.59 -23.37
CA ARG A 149 3.05 22.21 -22.28
C ARG A 149 1.59 22.50 -22.64
N ALA A 150 1.33 23.65 -23.28
CA ALA A 150 -0.01 24.03 -23.71
C ALA A 150 -0.55 23.05 -24.76
N HIS A 151 0.26 22.73 -25.77
CA HIS A 151 -0.06 21.75 -26.80
C HIS A 151 -0.40 20.37 -26.21
N ARG A 152 0.48 19.82 -25.35
CA ARG A 152 0.22 18.53 -24.67
C ARG A 152 -1.11 18.52 -23.91
N ARG A 153 -1.44 19.62 -23.23
CA ARG A 153 -2.67 19.76 -22.44
C ARG A 153 -3.91 19.90 -23.34
N ALA A 154 -3.77 20.54 -24.50
CA ALA A 154 -4.84 20.66 -25.49
C ALA A 154 -5.22 19.28 -26.06
N VAL A 155 -4.22 18.51 -26.49
CA VAL A 155 -4.41 17.14 -27.00
C VAL A 155 -5.01 16.19 -25.95
N GLN A 156 -4.57 16.27 -24.69
CA GLN A 156 -5.15 15.47 -23.60
C GLN A 156 -6.65 15.75 -23.37
N ARG A 157 -7.10 16.99 -23.57
CA ARG A 157 -8.52 17.37 -23.38
C ARG A 157 -9.42 16.84 -24.49
N GLU A 158 -8.87 16.60 -25.67
CA GLU A 158 -9.58 16.01 -26.82
C GLU A 158 -9.56 14.47 -26.79
N GLY A 159 -9.03 13.86 -25.72
CA GLY A 159 -8.94 12.41 -25.55
C GLY A 159 -7.72 11.79 -26.24
N GLY A 160 -6.84 12.59 -26.82
CA GLY A 160 -5.58 12.15 -27.43
C GLY A 160 -4.43 12.01 -26.44
N ASP A 161 -3.36 11.34 -26.88
CA ASP A 161 -2.09 11.23 -26.14
C ASP A 161 -0.95 11.86 -26.96
N ALA A 162 -0.65 13.14 -26.70
CA ALA A 162 0.43 13.86 -27.37
C ALA A 162 1.82 13.24 -27.16
N ALA A 163 2.00 12.35 -26.17
CA ALA A 163 3.25 11.62 -26.00
C ALA A 163 3.38 10.42 -26.96
N ARG A 164 2.27 9.99 -27.58
CA ARG A 164 2.20 8.86 -28.52
C ARG A 164 1.91 9.28 -29.95
N ASP A 165 1.19 10.39 -30.13
CA ASP A 165 0.78 10.87 -31.44
C ASP A 165 1.17 12.34 -31.62
N ALA A 166 2.27 12.55 -32.34
CA ALA A 166 2.76 13.88 -32.71
C ALA A 166 1.86 14.59 -33.76
N SER A 167 0.86 13.88 -34.32
CA SER A 167 -0.08 14.40 -35.32
C SER A 167 -1.44 14.80 -34.73
N ALA A 168 -1.64 14.66 -33.42
CA ALA A 168 -2.85 15.08 -32.74
C ALA A 168 -3.04 16.61 -32.86
N ALA A 169 -3.94 17.03 -33.74
CA ALA A 169 -4.24 18.43 -33.98
C ALA A 169 -5.27 18.94 -32.96
N ALA A 170 -4.87 19.88 -32.11
CA ALA A 170 -5.78 20.62 -31.25
C ALA A 170 -6.17 21.97 -31.88
N ASP A 171 -7.35 22.49 -31.53
CA ASP A 171 -7.78 23.83 -31.97
C ASP A 171 -6.79 24.91 -31.50
N ALA A 172 -6.24 25.69 -32.44
CA ALA A 172 -5.27 26.75 -32.18
C ALA A 172 -5.79 27.81 -31.21
N ALA A 173 -7.10 28.10 -31.24
CA ALA A 173 -7.71 29.04 -30.30
C ALA A 173 -7.77 28.48 -28.87
N GLN A 174 -8.02 27.18 -28.74
CA GLN A 174 -7.98 26.47 -27.46
C GLN A 174 -6.56 26.38 -26.90
N GLU A 175 -5.56 26.07 -27.74
CA GLU A 175 -4.16 26.01 -27.32
C GLU A 175 -3.67 27.37 -26.81
N ALA A 176 -4.02 28.47 -27.49
CA ALA A 176 -3.68 29.82 -27.07
C ALA A 176 -4.25 30.18 -25.69
N ARG A 177 -5.52 29.81 -25.42
CA ARG A 177 -6.15 30.01 -24.09
C ARG A 177 -5.45 29.19 -23.01
N ILE A 178 -5.10 27.94 -23.30
CA ILE A 178 -4.38 27.07 -22.35
C ILE A 178 -2.99 27.64 -22.06
N LEU A 179 -2.29 28.17 -23.07
CA LEU A 179 -0.99 28.79 -22.91
C LEU A 179 -1.06 30.01 -21.98
N GLU A 180 -2.07 30.87 -22.17
CA GLU A 180 -2.29 32.02 -21.29
C GLU A 180 -2.57 31.59 -19.84
N ASP A 181 -3.44 30.59 -19.65
CA ASP A 181 -3.74 30.02 -18.33
C ASP A 181 -2.49 29.42 -17.65
N LEU A 182 -1.67 28.68 -18.39
CA LEU A 182 -0.42 28.09 -17.88
C LEU A 182 0.57 29.19 -17.48
N ARG A 183 0.76 30.21 -18.31
CA ARG A 183 1.66 31.33 -18.01
C ARG A 183 1.22 32.10 -16.77
N ARG A 184 -0.07 32.42 -16.68
CA ARG A 184 -0.66 33.09 -15.52
C ARG A 184 -0.42 32.26 -14.25
N ARG A 185 -0.66 30.95 -14.32
CA ARG A 185 -0.46 30.04 -13.18
C ARG A 185 1.02 29.95 -12.78
N ASP A 186 1.92 29.78 -13.74
CA ASP A 186 3.35 29.70 -13.46
C ASP A 186 3.87 31.01 -12.84
N GLN A 187 3.37 32.16 -13.29
CA GLN A 187 3.68 33.46 -12.67
C GLN A 187 3.17 33.54 -11.22
N LEU A 188 1.93 33.13 -10.95
CA LEU A 188 1.37 33.12 -9.59
C LEU A 188 2.12 32.15 -8.67
N ASP A 189 2.43 30.95 -9.16
CA ASP A 189 3.13 29.91 -8.40
C ASP A 189 4.60 30.31 -8.13
N SER A 190 5.27 31.05 -9.03
CA SER A 190 6.66 31.48 -8.87
C SER A 190 6.85 32.78 -8.08
N THR A 191 5.89 33.70 -8.13
CA THR A 191 5.98 35.01 -7.45
C THR A 191 5.34 35.06 -6.08
N ARG A 192 4.62 34.00 -5.67
CA ARG A 192 4.03 33.94 -4.33
C ARG A 192 5.09 34.01 -3.24
N LYS A 193 4.78 34.73 -2.16
CA LYS A 193 5.66 34.91 -1.00
C LYS A 193 5.97 33.58 -0.30
N GLU A 194 4.97 32.72 -0.18
CA GLU A 194 5.08 31.44 0.51
C GLU A 194 5.44 30.31 -0.46
N SER A 195 6.61 29.69 -0.27
CA SER A 195 7.05 28.49 -1.02
C SER A 195 6.96 28.67 -2.55
N PRO A 196 7.65 29.67 -3.14
CA PRO A 196 7.60 29.93 -4.57
C PRO A 196 8.07 28.72 -5.38
N LEU A 197 7.50 28.54 -6.57
CA LEU A 197 7.97 27.55 -7.55
C LEU A 197 9.38 27.90 -8.00
N ARG A 198 10.36 27.14 -7.50
CA ARG A 198 11.77 27.20 -7.90
C ARG A 198 12.44 25.84 -7.68
N PRO A 199 13.48 25.50 -8.45
CA PRO A 199 14.30 24.34 -8.12
C PRO A 199 14.94 24.51 -6.74
N ALA A 200 15.11 23.41 -6.00
CA ALA A 200 16.01 23.38 -4.86
C ALA A 200 17.47 23.51 -5.35
N ASP A 201 18.35 24.02 -4.50
CA ASP A 201 19.75 24.27 -4.87
C ASP A 201 20.49 22.99 -5.29
N ASP A 202 20.06 21.84 -4.77
CA ASP A 202 20.58 20.50 -5.07
C ASP A 202 19.66 19.68 -6.01
N ALA A 203 18.64 20.31 -6.60
CA ALA A 203 17.76 19.64 -7.56
C ALA A 203 18.41 19.50 -8.94
N VAL A 204 18.25 18.32 -9.56
CA VAL A 204 18.61 18.12 -10.97
C VAL A 204 17.51 18.67 -11.85
N VAL A 205 17.83 19.66 -12.67
CA VAL A 205 16.89 20.22 -13.64
C VAL A 205 16.83 19.32 -14.87
N ILE A 206 15.64 18.85 -15.22
CA ILE A 206 15.39 18.06 -16.43
C ILE A 206 14.44 18.86 -17.33
N ASP A 207 14.93 19.28 -18.49
CA ASP A 207 14.09 19.81 -19.56
C ASP A 207 13.52 18.65 -20.37
N SER A 208 12.20 18.53 -20.39
CA SER A 208 11.45 17.47 -21.08
C SER A 208 10.87 17.92 -22.42
N SER A 209 11.28 19.07 -22.95
CA SER A 209 10.75 19.60 -24.22
C SER A 209 10.95 18.61 -25.37
N ASP A 210 12.16 18.07 -25.52
CA ASP A 210 12.55 17.15 -26.61
C ASP A 210 12.81 15.71 -26.13
N LEU A 211 12.41 15.37 -24.91
CA LEU A 211 12.61 14.04 -24.34
C LEU A 211 11.32 13.23 -24.37
N THR A 212 11.46 11.94 -24.67
CA THR A 212 10.36 10.99 -24.51
C THR A 212 10.11 10.72 -23.01
N LEU A 213 8.91 10.26 -22.69
CA LEU A 213 8.55 9.89 -21.31
C LEU A 213 9.54 8.87 -20.71
N GLU A 214 9.90 7.82 -21.47
CA GLU A 214 10.87 6.81 -21.02
C GLU A 214 12.27 7.38 -20.79
N GLN A 215 12.73 8.33 -21.62
CA GLN A 215 14.01 9.00 -21.40
C GLN A 215 14.00 9.82 -20.10
N VAL A 216 12.91 10.52 -19.82
CA VAL A 216 12.76 11.27 -18.55
C VAL A 216 12.73 10.30 -17.37
N ILE A 217 11.93 9.23 -17.44
CA ILE A 217 11.86 8.20 -16.39
C ILE A 217 13.25 7.62 -16.12
N GLN A 218 13.99 7.24 -17.16
CA GLN A 218 15.31 6.63 -17.02
C GLN A 218 16.28 7.57 -16.31
N ARG A 219 16.30 8.87 -16.66
CA ARG A 219 17.14 9.85 -15.96
C ARG A 219 16.82 9.93 -14.47
N VAL A 220 15.55 9.88 -14.08
CA VAL A 220 15.19 9.89 -12.65
C VAL A 220 15.60 8.59 -11.96
N VAL A 221 15.44 7.45 -12.63
CA VAL A 221 15.90 6.15 -12.12
C VAL A 221 17.42 6.15 -11.89
N ASP A 222 18.20 6.67 -12.83
CA ASP A 222 19.66 6.76 -12.69
C ASP A 222 20.08 7.59 -11.48
N LEU A 223 19.36 8.70 -11.20
CA LEU A 223 19.57 9.52 -9.99
C LEU A 223 19.26 8.73 -8.72
N MET A 224 18.19 7.93 -8.72
CA MET A 224 17.84 7.07 -7.60
C MET A 224 18.89 6.00 -7.34
N GLU A 225 19.43 5.38 -8.38
CA GLU A 225 20.51 4.40 -8.26
C GLU A 225 21.78 5.04 -7.70
N ALA A 226 22.16 6.21 -8.21
CA ALA A 226 23.29 6.98 -7.71
C ALA A 226 23.13 7.36 -6.23
N ALA A 227 21.93 7.79 -5.82
CA ALA A 227 21.64 8.09 -4.42
C ALA A 227 21.74 6.84 -3.52
N ARG A 228 21.23 5.68 -3.97
CA ARG A 228 21.36 4.39 -3.25
C ARG A 228 22.83 3.97 -3.11
N ALA A 229 23.63 4.14 -4.16
CA ALA A 229 25.05 3.83 -4.14
C ALA A 229 25.81 4.68 -3.10
N LYS A 230 25.56 6.01 -3.07
CA LYS A 230 26.14 6.93 -2.07
C LYS A 230 25.75 6.54 -0.64
N ALA A 231 24.51 6.13 -0.40
CA ALA A 231 24.07 5.68 0.92
C ALA A 231 24.76 4.37 1.35
N SER A 232 25.10 3.48 0.40
CA SER A 232 25.78 2.21 0.68
C SER A 232 27.28 2.35 0.95
N SER A 233 27.92 3.42 0.45
CA SER A 233 29.35 3.68 0.60
C SER A 233 29.71 4.57 1.81
N ALA A 234 28.71 5.09 2.54
CA ALA A 234 28.95 5.85 3.76
C ALA A 234 29.49 4.94 4.88
N PRO A 235 30.64 5.26 5.52
CA PRO A 235 31.18 4.45 6.60
C PRO A 235 30.20 4.42 7.79
N LYS A 236 29.85 3.21 8.24
CA LYS A 236 29.05 3.01 9.46
C LYS A 236 29.80 3.64 10.65
N ALA A 237 29.33 4.77 11.15
CA ALA A 237 29.84 5.33 12.39
C ALA A 237 29.63 4.32 13.53
N ASN A 238 30.73 3.95 14.20
CA ASN A 238 30.75 3.06 15.34
C ASN A 238 29.81 3.57 16.44
N LEU A 239 28.75 2.82 16.73
CA LEU A 239 28.02 2.91 17.99
C LEU A 239 28.79 2.08 19.02
N ALA A 240 29.57 2.75 19.86
CA ALA A 240 30.11 2.17 21.08
C ALA A 240 28.95 1.87 22.07
N PRO A 241 29.05 0.82 22.90
CA PRO A 241 28.02 0.49 23.87
C PRO A 241 28.17 1.36 25.13
N ASP A 242 27.29 2.35 25.30
CA ASP A 242 27.22 3.12 26.55
C ASP A 242 26.58 2.29 27.66
N GLY A 243 27.43 1.70 28.50
CA GLY A 243 27.11 1.32 29.87
C GLY A 243 27.84 2.25 30.83
N ALA A 244 27.11 3.15 31.49
CA ALA A 244 27.38 3.60 32.87
C ALA A 244 26.38 4.69 33.28
N SER A 245 25.47 4.30 34.17
CA SER A 245 24.78 5.20 35.08
C SER A 245 25.79 6.10 35.81
N LYS A 246 25.64 7.41 35.70
CA LYS A 246 26.19 8.37 36.66
C LYS A 246 25.06 9.24 37.20
N SER A 247 24.81 9.00 38.49
CA SER A 247 24.03 9.80 39.42
C SER A 247 24.48 11.26 39.48
N ALA A 248 23.51 12.18 39.61
CA ALA A 248 23.72 13.53 40.10
C ALA A 248 22.57 13.90 41.08
N PRO A 249 22.81 14.83 42.04
CA PRO A 249 22.35 14.67 43.42
C PRO A 249 21.04 15.38 43.77
N LYS A 250 20.42 14.91 44.85
CA LYS A 250 19.31 15.55 45.57
C LYS A 250 19.76 16.88 46.18
N ALA A 251 18.94 17.92 46.03
CA ALA A 251 18.88 19.05 46.94
C ALA A 251 17.42 19.26 47.38
N ASN A 252 17.20 19.11 48.68
CA ASN A 252 16.01 19.54 49.41
C ASN A 252 16.07 21.06 49.62
N LEU A 253 14.91 21.73 49.63
CA LEU A 253 14.52 22.73 50.65
C LEU A 253 13.07 23.20 50.42
N ALA A 254 12.17 22.63 51.25
CA ALA A 254 11.18 23.28 52.11
C ALA A 254 10.07 24.24 51.57
N PRO A 255 8.95 24.34 52.33
CA PRO A 255 7.60 24.50 51.79
C PRO A 255 7.00 25.88 52.04
N ASN A 256 5.89 26.21 51.38
CA ASN A 256 4.91 27.12 51.97
C ASN A 256 3.52 27.05 51.30
N GLY A 257 2.49 27.10 52.15
CA GLY A 257 1.26 27.82 51.83
C GLY A 257 0.06 26.99 51.37
N ALA A 258 -0.68 26.44 52.33
CA ALA A 258 -2.04 25.95 52.13
C ALA A 258 -3.03 27.12 51.94
N SER A 259 -4.01 26.96 51.04
CA SER A 259 -5.31 27.63 51.14
C SER A 259 -6.37 26.84 50.38
N LYS A 260 -7.52 26.69 51.03
CA LYS A 260 -8.68 25.85 50.71
C LYS A 260 -9.57 26.52 49.65
N SER A 261 -10.20 25.71 48.79
CA SER A 261 -11.64 25.89 48.50
C SER A 261 -12.20 24.63 47.82
N ALA A 262 -13.35 24.19 48.33
CA ALA A 262 -14.11 23.03 47.87
C ALA A 262 -15.20 23.46 46.88
N ALA A 263 -15.38 22.73 45.78
CA ALA A 263 -16.68 22.56 45.11
C ALA A 263 -16.62 21.38 44.13
N LYS A 264 -17.66 20.54 44.15
CA LYS A 264 -17.91 19.39 43.24
C LYS A 264 -17.91 19.83 41.76
N PRO A 265 -17.76 18.88 40.81
CA PRO A 265 -18.98 18.56 40.06
C PRO A 265 -19.15 17.09 39.67
N ASN A 266 -20.41 16.82 39.35
CA ASN A 266 -20.97 15.59 38.81
C ASN A 266 -20.76 15.54 37.28
N ARG A 267 -20.58 14.32 36.77
CA ARG A 267 -20.74 13.80 35.39
C ARG A 267 -21.00 14.78 34.21
N SER A 268 -20.14 14.72 33.19
CA SER A 268 -20.51 14.48 31.78
C SER A 268 -19.25 14.26 30.93
N GLY A 269 -19.32 13.31 30.00
CA GLY A 269 -18.15 12.76 29.30
C GLY A 269 -17.46 13.68 28.30
N SER A 270 -16.16 13.45 28.15
CA SER A 270 -15.37 13.82 26.98
C SER A 270 -14.24 12.79 26.82
N GLY A 271 -14.37 11.92 25.82
CA GLY A 271 -13.34 10.97 25.42
C GLY A 271 -12.27 11.70 24.60
N GLY A 272 -11.38 12.40 25.31
CA GLY A 272 -10.20 13.08 24.74
C GLY A 272 -9.01 12.14 24.59
N SER A 273 -8.46 12.15 23.38
CA SER A 273 -7.22 11.55 22.88
C SER A 273 -6.00 11.59 23.83
N ARG A 274 -5.29 10.45 23.92
CA ARG A 274 -3.84 10.26 24.16
C ARG A 274 -3.49 8.91 23.49
N HIS A 275 -2.41 8.65 22.76
CA HIS A 275 -1.04 9.17 22.68
C HIS A 275 -0.49 8.79 21.28
N VAL A 276 0.25 9.68 20.60
CA VAL A 276 1.73 9.73 20.49
C VAL A 276 2.37 8.53 19.77
N SER A 277 3.08 8.90 18.71
CA SER A 277 3.88 8.10 17.80
C SER A 277 5.08 7.41 18.45
N LYS A 278 5.47 6.25 17.88
CA LYS A 278 6.86 5.79 17.86
C LYS A 278 7.19 5.13 16.51
N ARG A 279 8.41 5.43 16.07
CA ARG A 279 9.09 5.09 14.80
C ARG A 279 9.02 3.61 14.42
N GLY A 280 8.86 3.34 13.12
CA GLY A 280 9.79 2.53 12.30
C GLY A 280 10.18 1.11 12.74
N GLY A 281 9.40 0.47 13.60
CA GLY A 281 9.46 -0.96 13.92
C GLY A 281 8.04 -1.51 14.01
N ALA A 282 7.89 -2.84 14.09
CA ALA A 282 6.60 -3.46 14.41
C ALA A 282 5.92 -2.69 15.57
N PRO A 283 4.59 -2.50 15.54
CA PRO A 283 3.94 -1.56 16.45
C PRO A 283 4.26 -1.93 17.91
N SER A 284 4.86 -1.00 18.65
CA SER A 284 5.35 -1.26 20.02
C SER A 284 4.25 -1.25 21.09
N GLY A 285 3.00 -1.56 20.73
CA GLY A 285 1.84 -1.53 21.62
C GLY A 285 1.20 -2.91 21.76
N ARG A 286 1.05 -3.40 22.99
CA ARG A 286 0.37 -4.67 23.24
C ARG A 286 -1.12 -4.52 22.88
N LEU A 287 -1.64 -5.36 21.99
CA LEU A 287 -3.06 -5.38 21.61
C LEU A 287 -3.98 -5.47 22.84
N HIS A 288 -5.09 -4.73 22.84
CA HIS A 288 -6.08 -4.73 23.91
C HIS A 288 -7.01 -5.95 23.84
N ALA A 289 -7.43 -6.47 24.99
CA ALA A 289 -8.16 -7.75 25.08
C ALA A 289 -9.59 -7.75 24.53
N PHE A 290 -10.30 -6.61 24.56
CA PHE A 290 -11.74 -6.58 24.27
C PHE A 290 -12.19 -5.43 23.35
N ARG A 291 -11.76 -4.20 23.61
CA ARG A 291 -12.09 -3.00 22.81
C ARG A 291 -10.83 -2.15 22.63
N GLY A 292 -10.75 -1.43 21.51
CA GLY A 292 -9.68 -0.47 21.22
C GLY A 292 -8.73 -0.85 20.07
N ASN A 293 -8.75 -2.11 19.59
CA ASN A 293 -7.95 -2.50 18.43
C ASN A 293 -8.72 -2.21 17.13
N ALA A 294 -8.09 -1.52 16.20
CA ALA A 294 -8.52 -1.46 14.81
C ALA A 294 -8.22 -2.79 14.09
N TYR A 295 -8.88 -3.05 12.96
CA TYR A 295 -8.59 -4.25 12.16
C TYR A 295 -7.13 -4.31 11.70
N VAL A 296 -6.57 -3.14 11.36
CA VAL A 296 -5.18 -3.00 10.95
C VAL A 296 -4.18 -3.47 12.00
N ASP A 297 -4.53 -3.34 13.29
CA ASP A 297 -3.64 -3.76 14.37
C ASP A 297 -3.41 -5.28 14.34
N TYR A 298 -4.39 -6.07 13.91
CA TYR A 298 -4.22 -7.52 13.76
C TYR A 298 -3.38 -7.89 12.53
N TYR A 299 -3.44 -7.08 11.47
CA TYR A 299 -2.62 -7.29 10.27
C TYR A 299 -1.13 -7.02 10.54
N ASP A 300 -0.84 -6.05 11.41
CA ASP A 300 0.52 -5.53 11.62
C ASP A 300 1.25 -6.17 12.82
N HIS A 301 0.56 -6.93 13.68
CA HIS A 301 1.15 -7.66 14.82
C HIS A 301 1.26 -9.17 14.57
N ALA A 302 2.18 -9.83 15.28
CA ALA A 302 2.28 -11.29 15.26
C ALA A 302 1.03 -11.96 15.86
N MET A 303 0.57 -13.09 15.32
CA MET A 303 -0.57 -13.84 15.85
C MET A 303 -0.32 -14.33 17.28
N ARG A 304 0.95 -14.57 17.64
CA ARG A 304 1.35 -14.92 19.01
C ARG A 304 1.16 -13.78 20.01
N GLU A 305 1.18 -12.53 19.53
CA GLU A 305 1.00 -11.31 20.33
C GLU A 305 -0.48 -10.92 20.48
N TYR A 306 -1.37 -11.65 19.81
CA TYR A 306 -2.80 -11.42 19.96
C TYR A 306 -3.24 -11.58 21.43
N PRO A 307 -4.24 -10.80 21.87
CA PRO A 307 -4.73 -10.90 23.22
C PRO A 307 -5.22 -12.31 23.54
N LEU A 308 -5.07 -12.73 24.80
CA LEU A 308 -5.44 -14.09 25.22
C LEU A 308 -6.89 -14.46 24.83
N PRO A 309 -7.91 -13.60 25.01
CA PRO A 309 -9.27 -13.92 24.58
C PRO A 309 -9.40 -14.14 23.06
N ALA A 310 -8.67 -13.36 22.26
CA ALA A 310 -8.66 -13.51 20.80
C ALA A 310 -7.98 -14.82 20.38
N ARG A 311 -6.86 -15.19 21.03
CA ARG A 311 -6.19 -16.47 20.79
C ARG A 311 -7.03 -17.66 21.25
N ALA A 312 -7.72 -17.55 22.38
CA ALA A 312 -8.61 -18.58 22.88
C ALA A 312 -9.81 -18.80 21.95
N LEU A 313 -10.45 -17.71 21.49
CA LEU A 313 -11.53 -17.78 20.50
C LEU A 313 -11.04 -18.40 19.19
N LEU A 314 -9.88 -17.97 18.69
CA LEU A 314 -9.29 -18.52 17.47
C LEU A 314 -9.05 -20.03 17.62
N GLY A 315 -8.47 -20.45 18.75
CA GLY A 315 -8.27 -21.87 19.05
C GLY A 315 -9.58 -22.65 19.11
N PHE A 316 -10.62 -22.11 19.76
CA PHE A 316 -11.95 -22.73 19.79
C PHE A 316 -12.54 -22.90 18.38
N VAL A 317 -12.50 -21.83 17.57
CA VAL A 317 -13.02 -21.85 16.19
C VAL A 317 -12.24 -22.84 15.34
N VAL A 318 -10.91 -22.89 15.45
CA VAL A 318 -10.07 -23.83 14.69
C VAL A 318 -10.35 -25.28 15.12
N CYS A 319 -10.47 -25.56 16.42
CA CYS A 319 -10.84 -26.90 16.90
C CYS A 319 -12.23 -27.33 16.41
N LEU A 320 -13.21 -26.43 16.47
CA LEU A 320 -14.57 -26.70 15.98
C LEU A 320 -14.59 -26.97 14.47
N LEU A 321 -13.94 -26.10 13.69
CA LEU A 321 -13.82 -26.29 12.24
C LEU A 321 -13.03 -27.55 11.90
N GLY A 322 -11.98 -27.87 12.65
CA GLY A 322 -11.21 -29.10 12.46
C GLY A 322 -12.06 -30.34 12.69
N LEU A 323 -12.81 -30.39 13.80
CA LEU A 323 -13.74 -31.49 14.09
C LEU A 323 -14.81 -31.62 13.00
N LEU A 324 -15.49 -30.51 12.67
CA LEU A 324 -16.57 -30.51 11.67
C LEU A 324 -16.07 -30.91 10.28
N THR A 325 -14.95 -30.34 9.83
CA THR A 325 -14.41 -30.65 8.49
C THR A 325 -13.87 -32.07 8.42
N LYS A 326 -13.24 -32.61 9.47
CA LYS A 326 -12.78 -34.01 9.50
C LYS A 326 -13.93 -35.02 9.48
N ILE A 327 -15.08 -34.70 10.09
CA ILE A 327 -16.28 -35.56 10.07
C ILE A 327 -17.01 -35.47 8.73
N LEU A 328 -17.30 -34.25 8.26
CA LEU A 328 -18.11 -34.04 7.06
C LEU A 328 -17.33 -34.31 5.77
N TRP A 329 -16.05 -33.93 5.74
CA TRP A 329 -15.18 -34.01 4.57
C TRP A 329 -13.80 -34.53 4.94
N PRO A 330 -13.66 -35.83 5.23
CA PRO A 330 -12.39 -36.41 5.64
C PRO A 330 -11.28 -36.01 4.67
N TRP A 331 -10.29 -35.30 5.21
CA TRP A 331 -9.16 -34.75 4.45
C TRP A 331 -7.84 -35.19 5.06
N HIS A 332 -6.84 -35.38 4.21
CA HIS A 332 -5.46 -35.68 4.60
C HIS A 332 -4.51 -34.83 3.75
N ILE A 333 -3.41 -34.39 4.36
CA ILE A 333 -2.33 -33.67 3.68
C ILE A 333 -1.13 -34.59 3.62
N GLU A 334 -0.88 -35.17 2.45
CA GLU A 334 0.33 -35.93 2.16
C GLU A 334 1.53 -34.98 2.17
N GLY A 335 2.63 -35.38 2.83
CA GLY A 335 3.79 -34.52 3.04
C GLY A 335 3.58 -33.43 4.10
N SER A 336 2.63 -33.62 5.04
CA SER A 336 2.35 -32.63 6.08
C SER A 336 3.51 -32.36 7.03
N ASP A 337 4.33 -33.37 7.36
CA ASP A 337 5.49 -33.18 8.23
C ASP A 337 6.46 -32.17 7.59
N GLY A 338 6.91 -32.42 6.36
CA GLY A 338 7.78 -31.50 5.62
C GLY A 338 7.14 -30.13 5.32
N LEU A 339 5.80 -30.07 5.18
CA LEU A 339 5.05 -28.83 5.00
C LEU A 339 5.14 -27.89 6.22
N TRP A 340 5.21 -28.45 7.43
CA TRP A 340 5.14 -27.69 8.68
C TRP A 340 6.47 -27.62 9.44
N ASP A 341 7.51 -28.31 8.96
CA ASP A 341 8.85 -28.28 9.54
C ASP A 341 9.57 -26.92 9.42
N GLY A 342 10.69 -26.75 10.12
CA GLY A 342 11.57 -25.58 10.01
C GLY A 342 11.16 -24.34 10.79
N GLU A 343 12.12 -23.46 11.08
CA GLU A 343 11.91 -22.27 11.94
C GLU A 343 11.43 -21.02 11.19
N HIS A 344 11.56 -21.00 9.86
CA HIS A 344 11.23 -19.84 9.03
C HIS A 344 9.83 -19.94 8.43
N GLY A 345 9.19 -18.79 8.19
CA GLY A 345 7.91 -18.73 7.50
C GLY A 345 8.07 -19.06 6.01
N ARG A 346 7.07 -19.71 5.42
CA ARG A 346 7.05 -20.06 3.99
C ARG A 346 5.84 -19.49 3.26
N VAL A 347 6.01 -19.22 1.97
CA VAL A 347 4.91 -18.81 1.09
C VAL A 347 4.26 -20.05 0.50
N ILE A 348 3.07 -20.40 0.98
CA ILE A 348 2.30 -21.55 0.52
C ILE A 348 1.45 -21.11 -0.68
N VAL A 349 1.68 -21.75 -1.83
CA VAL A 349 0.92 -21.52 -3.06
C VAL A 349 0.11 -22.76 -3.41
N MET A 350 -1.16 -22.59 -3.76
CA MET A 350 -2.04 -23.69 -4.14
C MET A 350 -3.13 -23.30 -5.14
N ASN A 351 -3.69 -24.30 -5.83
CA ASN A 351 -4.87 -24.13 -6.67
C ASN A 351 -6.11 -23.82 -5.81
N HIS A 352 -7.03 -23.01 -6.33
CA HIS A 352 -8.20 -22.53 -5.61
C HIS A 352 -9.49 -22.97 -6.28
N VAL A 353 -10.22 -23.91 -5.67
CA VAL A 353 -11.40 -24.54 -6.28
C VAL A 353 -12.67 -24.45 -5.42
N SER A 354 -12.54 -24.13 -4.13
CA SER A 354 -13.61 -24.09 -3.15
C SER A 354 -13.30 -23.06 -2.04
N MET A 355 -14.14 -22.99 -1.00
CA MET A 355 -13.88 -22.20 0.21
C MET A 355 -13.36 -23.06 1.36
N LEU A 356 -13.14 -24.36 1.11
CA LEU A 356 -12.76 -25.33 2.13
C LEU A 356 -11.24 -25.38 2.33
N GLU A 357 -10.46 -25.10 1.30
CA GLU A 357 -9.00 -25.15 1.29
C GLU A 357 -8.39 -24.21 2.34
N PRO A 358 -8.79 -22.93 2.45
CA PRO A 358 -8.27 -22.06 3.50
C PRO A 358 -8.54 -22.63 4.89
N ILE A 359 -9.69 -23.29 5.09
CA ILE A 359 -10.06 -23.90 6.37
C ILE A 359 -9.15 -25.10 6.66
N ILE A 360 -8.99 -26.03 5.70
CA ILE A 360 -8.14 -27.22 5.85
C ILE A 360 -6.70 -26.82 6.21
N VAL A 361 -6.15 -25.85 5.48
CA VAL A 361 -4.75 -25.45 5.63
C VAL A 361 -4.55 -24.71 6.95
N VAL A 362 -5.46 -23.80 7.34
CA VAL A 362 -5.41 -23.11 8.65
C VAL A 362 -5.52 -24.09 9.80
N VAL A 363 -6.45 -25.04 9.71
CA VAL A 363 -6.64 -26.08 10.73
C VAL A 363 -5.39 -26.95 10.84
N SER A 364 -4.87 -27.43 9.72
CA SER A 364 -3.66 -28.26 9.70
C SER A 364 -2.46 -27.51 10.30
N ALA A 365 -2.19 -26.29 9.85
CA ALA A 365 -1.12 -25.44 10.38
C ALA A 365 -1.23 -25.27 11.90
N TRP A 366 -2.44 -24.99 12.40
CA TRP A 366 -2.67 -24.76 13.84
C TRP A 366 -2.28 -25.95 14.70
N PHE A 367 -2.68 -27.17 14.30
CA PHE A 367 -2.38 -28.40 15.03
C PHE A 367 -0.89 -28.80 14.97
N HIS A 368 -0.15 -28.32 13.96
CA HIS A 368 1.31 -28.45 13.88
C HIS A 368 2.05 -27.28 14.54
N GLY A 369 1.35 -26.44 15.31
CA GLY A 369 1.96 -25.30 16.02
C GLY A 369 2.33 -24.11 15.13
N ARG A 370 2.01 -24.16 13.84
CA ARG A 370 2.26 -23.10 12.86
C ARG A 370 1.16 -22.03 12.89
N ARG A 371 1.50 -20.84 12.41
CA ARG A 371 0.56 -19.72 12.25
C ARG A 371 0.60 -19.30 10.81
N ILE A 372 -0.57 -19.22 10.18
CA ILE A 372 -0.68 -18.94 8.75
C ILE A 372 -1.56 -17.72 8.51
N ARG A 373 -1.18 -16.93 7.51
CA ARG A 373 -1.81 -15.67 7.10
C ARG A 373 -2.41 -15.83 5.70
N PRO A 374 -3.71 -16.10 5.56
CA PRO A 374 -4.35 -16.15 4.26
C PRO A 374 -4.45 -14.76 3.64
N ILE A 375 -4.01 -14.60 2.39
CA ILE A 375 -4.29 -13.38 1.62
C ILE A 375 -5.72 -13.47 1.07
N TYR A 376 -6.54 -12.46 1.33
CA TYR A 376 -7.93 -12.43 0.91
C TYR A 376 -8.33 -11.11 0.24
N LYS A 377 -9.42 -11.16 -0.53
CA LYS A 377 -9.96 -10.02 -1.29
C LYS A 377 -10.48 -8.93 -0.34
N SER A 378 -9.97 -7.70 -0.43
CA SER A 378 -10.38 -6.59 0.44
C SER A 378 -11.86 -6.20 0.31
N GLU A 379 -12.56 -6.59 -0.75
CA GLU A 379 -14.00 -6.37 -0.88
C GLU A 379 -14.85 -7.13 0.17
N PHE A 380 -14.29 -8.15 0.83
CA PHE A 380 -14.91 -8.75 2.01
C PHE A 380 -14.96 -7.77 3.20
N ASP A 381 -14.13 -6.73 3.20
CA ASP A 381 -14.10 -5.74 4.28
C ASP A 381 -15.37 -4.85 4.29
N LYS A 382 -16.18 -4.90 3.23
CA LYS A 382 -17.51 -4.26 3.16
C LYS A 382 -18.53 -4.93 4.11
N ILE A 383 -18.26 -6.16 4.55
CA ILE A 383 -19.15 -6.94 5.41
C ILE A 383 -18.53 -6.99 6.81
N ALA A 384 -18.97 -6.13 7.72
CA ALA A 384 -18.34 -5.96 9.03
C ALA A 384 -18.12 -7.26 9.83
N PRO A 385 -19.04 -8.25 9.87
CA PRO A 385 -18.77 -9.54 10.49
C PRO A 385 -17.63 -10.34 9.83
N ALA A 386 -17.50 -10.26 8.49
CA ALA A 386 -16.45 -10.93 7.76
C ALA A 386 -15.09 -10.27 8.02
N THR A 387 -15.00 -8.93 7.97
CA THR A 387 -13.80 -8.15 8.32
C THR A 387 -13.32 -8.48 9.74
N TRP A 388 -14.27 -8.54 10.67
CA TRP A 388 -14.00 -8.86 12.06
C TRP A 388 -13.41 -10.27 12.25
N LEU A 389 -13.95 -11.26 11.52
CA LEU A 389 -13.49 -12.63 11.55
C LEU A 389 -12.11 -12.76 10.89
N PHE A 390 -11.97 -12.26 9.65
CA PHE A 390 -10.74 -12.38 8.87
C PHE A 390 -9.54 -11.72 9.57
N SER A 391 -9.72 -10.54 10.15
CA SER A 391 -8.66 -9.89 10.94
C SER A 391 -8.17 -10.75 12.12
N ARG A 392 -9.08 -11.43 12.83
CA ARG A 392 -8.73 -12.25 14.01
C ARG A 392 -8.12 -13.61 13.67
N VAL A 393 -8.45 -14.16 12.50
CA VAL A 393 -7.79 -15.38 12.00
C VAL A 393 -6.47 -15.07 11.28
N GLY A 394 -6.05 -13.80 11.22
CA GLY A 394 -4.79 -13.38 10.62
C GLY A 394 -4.83 -13.19 9.11
N GLY A 395 -6.02 -13.01 8.51
CA GLY A 395 -6.14 -12.68 7.10
C GLY A 395 -5.46 -11.35 6.75
N ILE A 396 -4.79 -11.30 5.60
CA ILE A 396 -4.20 -10.08 5.05
C ILE A 396 -5.09 -9.62 3.87
N PRO A 397 -5.78 -8.47 3.96
CA PRO A 397 -6.58 -7.97 2.85
C PRO A 397 -5.68 -7.47 1.73
N VAL A 398 -6.05 -7.79 0.49
CA VAL A 398 -5.40 -7.30 -0.74
C VAL A 398 -6.43 -6.75 -1.72
N ALA A 399 -6.15 -5.59 -2.30
CA ALA A 399 -6.90 -5.09 -3.45
C ALA A 399 -6.43 -5.81 -4.73
N ARG A 400 -7.35 -6.47 -5.45
CA ARG A 400 -7.01 -7.19 -6.69
C ARG A 400 -6.85 -6.21 -7.86
N GLY A 401 -5.94 -6.54 -8.78
CA GLY A 401 -5.69 -5.73 -9.98
C GLY A 401 -4.87 -4.46 -9.74
N THR A 402 -4.39 -4.24 -8.51
CA THR A 402 -3.47 -3.15 -8.15
C THR A 402 -2.19 -3.72 -7.52
N ALA A 403 -1.09 -2.98 -7.60
CA ALA A 403 0.14 -3.32 -6.88
C ALA A 403 0.01 -2.93 -5.40
N ASP A 404 -0.70 -3.74 -4.61
CA ASP A 404 -0.94 -3.50 -3.18
C ASP A 404 0.32 -3.82 -2.33
N LEU A 405 1.27 -2.89 -2.35
CA LEU A 405 2.53 -2.98 -1.60
C LEU A 405 2.33 -3.09 -0.08
N LYS A 406 1.19 -2.63 0.47
CA LYS A 406 0.90 -2.76 1.91
C LYS A 406 0.63 -4.22 2.26
N ALA A 407 -0.17 -4.91 1.45
CA ALA A 407 -0.40 -6.35 1.61
C ALA A 407 0.92 -7.14 1.43
N VAL A 408 1.75 -6.78 0.45
CA VAL A 408 3.08 -7.39 0.22
C VAL A 408 3.98 -7.24 1.45
N ARG A 409 4.10 -6.03 2.03
CA ARG A 409 4.91 -5.79 3.23
C ARG A 409 4.37 -6.53 4.46
N ARG A 410 3.05 -6.57 4.64
CA ARG A 410 2.43 -7.35 5.73
C ARG A 410 2.73 -8.83 5.63
N ALA A 411 2.66 -9.38 4.42
CA ALA A 411 3.03 -10.77 4.15
C ALA A 411 4.52 -11.00 4.39
N GLN A 412 5.40 -10.10 3.95
CA GLN A 412 6.83 -10.16 4.23
C GLN A 412 7.11 -10.19 5.75
N TRP A 413 6.54 -9.24 6.51
CA TRP A 413 6.75 -9.19 7.96
C TRP A 413 6.20 -10.41 8.68
N ALA A 414 5.11 -11.02 8.17
CA ALA A 414 4.61 -12.27 8.70
C ALA A 414 5.64 -13.40 8.54
N LEU A 415 6.22 -13.55 7.35
CA LEU A 415 7.26 -14.55 7.06
C LEU A 415 8.50 -14.35 7.93
N GLU A 416 8.96 -13.11 8.09
CA GLU A 416 10.11 -12.75 8.93
C GLU A 416 9.87 -13.09 10.43
N ARG A 417 8.61 -13.17 10.87
CA ARG A 417 8.24 -13.58 12.24
C ARG A 417 8.04 -15.08 12.39
N GLY A 418 8.27 -15.87 11.34
CA GLY A 418 8.03 -17.32 11.34
C GLY A 418 6.58 -17.71 11.09
N GLU A 419 5.74 -16.78 10.63
CA GLU A 419 4.37 -17.08 10.19
C GLU A 419 4.37 -17.46 8.70
N ASP A 420 3.51 -18.40 8.32
CA ASP A 420 3.34 -18.80 6.93
C ASP A 420 2.35 -17.87 6.22
N VAL A 421 2.47 -17.72 4.90
CA VAL A 421 1.53 -16.92 4.10
C VAL A 421 0.87 -17.82 3.08
N LEU A 422 -0.46 -17.84 3.06
CA LEU A 422 -1.24 -18.64 2.11
C LEU A 422 -1.73 -17.76 0.97
N ILE A 423 -1.34 -18.12 -0.25
CA ILE A 423 -1.68 -17.39 -1.48
C ILE A 423 -2.28 -18.36 -2.50
N TYR A 424 -3.31 -17.89 -3.19
CA TYR A 424 -3.90 -18.53 -4.35
C TYR A 424 -3.53 -17.72 -5.59
N PRO A 425 -2.49 -18.09 -6.36
CA PRO A 425 -1.99 -17.27 -7.47
C PRO A 425 -3.04 -17.04 -8.56
N GLU A 426 -4.04 -17.91 -8.67
CA GLU A 426 -5.18 -17.78 -9.58
C GLU A 426 -6.05 -16.54 -9.29
N GLY A 427 -5.97 -15.96 -8.08
CA GLY A 427 -6.70 -14.75 -7.66
C GLY A 427 -8.23 -14.92 -7.53
N THR A 428 -8.81 -15.96 -8.12
CA THR A 428 -10.22 -16.36 -8.05
C THR A 428 -10.34 -17.86 -7.91
N ARG A 429 -11.47 -18.34 -7.38
CA ARG A 429 -11.80 -19.77 -7.40
C ARG A 429 -12.04 -20.21 -8.84
N VAL A 430 -11.29 -21.20 -9.30
CA VAL A 430 -11.47 -21.89 -10.58
C VAL A 430 -12.68 -22.81 -10.47
N LYS A 431 -13.73 -22.48 -11.22
CA LYS A 431 -15.02 -23.18 -11.17
C LYS A 431 -15.18 -24.23 -12.25
N SER A 432 -14.44 -24.12 -13.35
CA SER A 432 -14.34 -25.14 -14.40
C SER A 432 -12.90 -25.25 -14.87
N ASP A 433 -12.52 -26.42 -15.36
CA ASP A 433 -11.20 -26.64 -15.96
C ASP A 433 -11.09 -25.99 -17.36
N ASP A 434 -12.22 -25.66 -17.99
CA ASP A 434 -12.27 -24.96 -19.28
C ASP A 434 -12.10 -23.43 -19.16
N GLU A 435 -12.16 -22.88 -17.93
CA GLU A 435 -11.98 -21.45 -17.70
C GLU A 435 -10.47 -21.12 -17.74
N PRO A 436 -10.01 -20.16 -18.58
CA PRO A 436 -8.61 -19.79 -18.64
C PRO A 436 -8.18 -19.19 -17.29
N VAL A 437 -7.17 -19.79 -16.68
CA VAL A 437 -6.67 -19.40 -15.37
C VAL A 437 -5.55 -18.37 -15.53
N THR A 438 -5.74 -17.18 -14.95
CA THR A 438 -4.70 -16.16 -14.87
C THR A 438 -3.89 -16.32 -13.59
N ILE A 439 -2.57 -16.45 -13.73
CA ILE A 439 -1.66 -16.56 -12.59
C ILE A 439 -1.07 -15.18 -12.26
N HIS A 440 -1.17 -14.79 -10.99
CA HIS A 440 -0.60 -13.56 -10.46
C HIS A 440 0.71 -13.85 -9.74
N GLY A 441 1.80 -13.23 -10.21
CA GLY A 441 3.17 -13.46 -9.72
C GLY A 441 3.53 -12.87 -8.36
N GLY A 442 2.61 -12.14 -7.70
CA GLY A 442 2.92 -11.39 -6.47
C GLY A 442 3.51 -12.22 -5.33
N PHE A 443 3.24 -13.53 -5.30
CA PHE A 443 3.80 -14.44 -4.29
C PHE A 443 5.32 -14.59 -4.39
N ALA A 444 5.89 -14.57 -5.60
CA ALA A 444 7.33 -14.70 -5.79
C ALA A 444 8.06 -13.45 -5.31
N LEU A 445 7.48 -12.27 -5.51
CA LEU A 445 8.00 -11.02 -4.95
C LEU A 445 7.99 -11.07 -3.42
N ILE A 446 6.87 -11.48 -2.81
CA ILE A 446 6.75 -11.64 -1.34
C ILE A 446 7.82 -12.60 -0.81
N ALA A 447 7.94 -13.78 -1.43
CA ALA A 447 8.93 -14.79 -1.05
C ALA A 447 10.38 -14.26 -1.19
N GLN A 448 10.68 -13.57 -2.29
CA GLN A 448 12.01 -13.00 -2.52
C GLN A 448 12.37 -11.92 -1.49
N MET A 449 11.42 -11.04 -1.17
CA MET A 449 11.61 -9.97 -0.18
C MET A 449 11.88 -10.54 1.22
N ALA A 450 11.13 -11.57 1.61
CA ALA A 450 11.29 -12.24 2.90
C ALA A 450 12.45 -13.25 2.95
N LYS A 451 13.08 -13.56 1.81
CA LYS A 451 14.01 -14.70 1.64
C LYS A 451 13.39 -16.02 2.12
N ALA A 452 12.11 -16.18 1.86
CA ALA A 452 11.34 -17.35 2.25
C ALA A 452 11.23 -18.34 1.06
N PRO A 453 11.21 -19.65 1.32
CA PRO A 453 10.90 -20.62 0.29
C PRO A 453 9.44 -20.50 -0.16
N VAL A 454 9.19 -20.91 -1.41
CA VAL A 454 7.84 -21.10 -1.92
C VAL A 454 7.49 -22.59 -1.80
N GLN A 455 6.32 -22.86 -1.24
CA GLN A 455 5.84 -24.19 -0.92
C GLN A 455 4.65 -24.55 -1.81
N PRO A 456 4.84 -25.39 -2.84
CA PRO A 456 3.77 -25.85 -3.71
C PRO A 456 2.88 -26.84 -2.96
N VAL A 457 1.57 -26.61 -3.01
CA VAL A 457 0.55 -27.51 -2.46
C VAL A 457 -0.58 -27.60 -3.48
N ALA A 458 -1.18 -28.79 -3.63
CA ALA A 458 -2.38 -28.93 -4.45
C ALA A 458 -3.46 -29.71 -3.74
N ILE A 459 -4.70 -29.50 -4.20
CA ILE A 459 -5.91 -30.07 -3.62
C ILE A 459 -6.91 -30.49 -4.70
N VAL A 460 -7.56 -31.64 -4.49
CA VAL A 460 -8.62 -32.18 -5.36
C VAL A 460 -9.78 -32.72 -4.51
N GLY A 461 -10.97 -32.80 -5.11
CA GLY A 461 -12.19 -33.30 -4.46
C GLY A 461 -12.90 -32.25 -3.60
N ALA A 462 -12.26 -31.12 -3.31
CA ALA A 462 -12.88 -30.00 -2.61
C ALA A 462 -13.95 -29.28 -3.44
N ARG A 463 -13.83 -29.33 -4.78
CA ARG A 463 -14.80 -28.78 -5.72
C ARG A 463 -16.11 -29.58 -5.69
N ASP A 464 -16.01 -30.91 -5.53
CA ASP A 464 -17.15 -31.84 -5.54
C ASP A 464 -18.09 -31.65 -4.34
N ILE A 465 -17.60 -31.06 -3.26
CA ILE A 465 -18.36 -30.83 -2.03
C ILE A 465 -19.41 -29.74 -2.22
N THR A 466 -19.11 -28.71 -3.02
CA THR A 466 -20.04 -27.60 -3.30
C THR A 466 -20.07 -27.33 -4.81
N PRO A 467 -20.75 -28.19 -5.59
CA PRO A 467 -20.84 -28.03 -7.04
C PRO A 467 -21.49 -26.70 -7.43
N ARG A 468 -21.17 -26.22 -8.64
CA ARG A 468 -21.67 -24.94 -9.16
C ARG A 468 -23.20 -24.90 -9.13
N GLY A 469 -23.77 -23.95 -8.40
CA GLY A 469 -25.23 -23.72 -8.33
C GLY A 469 -25.96 -24.50 -7.24
N GLU A 470 -25.29 -25.37 -6.49
CA GLU A 470 -25.90 -26.11 -5.39
C GLU A 470 -25.51 -25.50 -4.03
N HIS A 471 -26.51 -25.24 -3.17
CA HIS A 471 -26.28 -24.83 -1.78
C HIS A 471 -26.05 -26.03 -0.84
N LEU A 472 -26.28 -27.25 -1.33
CA LEU A 472 -26.22 -28.48 -0.54
C LEU A 472 -24.80 -29.06 -0.58
N LYS A 473 -24.19 -29.23 0.59
CA LYS A 473 -22.85 -29.80 0.71
C LYS A 473 -22.90 -31.33 0.62
N ARG A 474 -22.24 -31.91 -0.38
CA ARG A 474 -22.13 -33.37 -0.51
C ARG A 474 -21.05 -33.89 0.44
N LEU A 475 -21.25 -35.10 0.97
CA LEU A 475 -20.18 -35.81 1.68
C LEU A 475 -19.14 -36.27 0.65
N GLY A 476 -17.87 -36.10 0.96
CA GLY A 476 -16.78 -36.38 0.03
C GLY A 476 -15.42 -36.30 0.71
N ARG A 477 -14.46 -37.08 0.21
CA ARG A 477 -13.07 -37.00 0.65
C ARG A 477 -12.34 -35.92 -0.12
N VAL A 478 -11.45 -35.22 0.57
CA VAL A 478 -10.57 -34.19 0.01
C VAL A 478 -9.14 -34.65 0.14
N PHE A 479 -8.38 -34.55 -0.95
CA PHE A 479 -6.99 -34.98 -0.99
C PHE A 479 -6.11 -33.78 -1.22
N VAL A 480 -5.10 -33.62 -0.36
CA VAL A 480 -4.14 -32.52 -0.42
C VAL A 480 -2.75 -33.12 -0.40
N ARG A 481 -1.84 -32.56 -1.20
CA ARG A 481 -0.44 -32.97 -1.23
C ARG A 481 0.46 -31.75 -1.24
N ALA A 482 1.45 -31.75 -0.36
CA ALA A 482 2.54 -30.79 -0.35
C ALA A 482 3.72 -31.33 -1.16
N GLY A 483 4.28 -30.51 -2.05
CA GLY A 483 5.54 -30.81 -2.72
C GLY A 483 6.75 -30.42 -1.88
N GLU A 484 7.95 -30.56 -2.44
CA GLU A 484 9.14 -30.00 -1.79
C GLU A 484 9.16 -28.46 -1.91
N PRO A 485 9.68 -27.75 -0.90
CA PRO A 485 9.87 -26.32 -0.97
C PRO A 485 10.86 -25.95 -2.09
N ILE A 486 10.64 -24.79 -2.71
CA ILE A 486 11.47 -24.23 -3.76
C ILE A 486 12.24 -23.05 -3.19
N GLU A 487 13.56 -23.17 -3.19
CA GLU A 487 14.47 -22.11 -2.74
C GLU A 487 14.89 -21.23 -3.92
N PHE A 488 15.11 -19.94 -3.68
CA PHE A 488 15.62 -19.05 -4.73
C PHE A 488 17.01 -19.46 -5.25
N SER A 489 17.81 -20.10 -4.40
CA SER A 489 19.13 -20.62 -4.74
C SER A 489 19.07 -21.81 -5.71
N SER A 490 17.97 -22.57 -5.75
CA SER A 490 17.83 -23.74 -6.62
C SER A 490 17.30 -23.43 -8.01
N LEU A 491 16.94 -22.18 -8.31
CA LEU A 491 16.31 -21.79 -9.58
C LEU A 491 17.27 -21.72 -10.78
N GLY A 492 18.59 -21.78 -10.55
CA GLY A 492 19.60 -21.77 -11.62
C GLY A 492 19.73 -20.45 -12.40
N VAL A 493 18.97 -19.41 -12.02
CA VAL A 493 18.98 -18.08 -12.66
C VAL A 493 19.47 -17.00 -11.70
N ARG A 494 20.15 -15.99 -12.24
CA ARG A 494 20.65 -14.82 -11.50
C ARG A 494 19.84 -13.57 -11.85
N GLY A 495 19.75 -12.65 -10.90
CA GLY A 495 19.03 -11.38 -11.05
C GLY A 495 17.61 -11.45 -10.50
N ARG A 496 17.23 -10.47 -9.69
CA ARG A 496 15.98 -10.48 -8.90
C ARG A 496 14.73 -10.70 -9.76
N LYS A 497 14.61 -9.98 -10.88
CA LYS A 497 13.45 -10.08 -11.79
C LYS A 497 13.34 -11.46 -12.44
N LEU A 498 14.46 -12.01 -12.90
CA LEU A 498 14.51 -13.34 -13.51
C LEU A 498 14.24 -14.44 -12.49
N GLN A 499 14.77 -14.29 -11.28
CA GLN A 499 14.48 -15.20 -10.16
C GLN A 499 13.00 -15.19 -9.78
N CYS A 500 12.34 -14.03 -9.71
CA CYS A 500 10.90 -13.98 -9.47
C CYS A 500 10.12 -14.67 -10.58
N ALA A 501 10.37 -14.31 -11.84
CA ALA A 501 9.67 -14.92 -12.98
C ALA A 501 9.87 -16.45 -13.05
N GLN A 502 11.09 -16.93 -12.76
CA GLN A 502 11.38 -18.35 -12.70
C GLN A 502 10.70 -19.04 -11.51
N MET A 503 10.66 -18.39 -10.34
CA MET A 503 9.94 -18.89 -9.17
C MET A 503 8.45 -19.03 -9.48
N GLU A 504 7.85 -18.02 -10.14
CA GLU A 504 6.44 -18.04 -10.52
C GLU A 504 6.12 -19.26 -11.40
N ARG A 505 6.93 -19.46 -12.44
CA ARG A 505 6.79 -20.56 -13.38
C ARG A 505 6.95 -21.92 -12.70
N VAL A 506 8.09 -22.14 -12.02
CA VAL A 506 8.42 -23.44 -11.42
C VAL A 506 7.45 -23.80 -10.29
N ALA A 507 7.05 -22.83 -9.46
CA ALA A 507 6.11 -23.09 -8.38
C ALA A 507 4.73 -23.51 -8.92
N MET A 508 4.21 -22.82 -9.93
CA MET A 508 2.91 -23.17 -10.50
C MET A 508 2.94 -24.45 -11.34
N GLU A 509 4.02 -24.71 -12.09
CA GLU A 509 4.24 -26.00 -12.75
C GLU A 509 4.19 -27.14 -11.71
N ARG A 510 4.82 -26.96 -10.55
CA ARG A 510 4.80 -27.96 -9.48
C ARG A 510 3.41 -28.10 -8.84
N VAL A 511 2.70 -27.00 -8.58
CA VAL A 511 1.30 -27.05 -8.08
C VAL A 511 0.42 -27.86 -9.03
N TYR A 512 0.46 -27.58 -10.32
CA TYR A 512 -0.39 -28.29 -11.28
C TYR A 512 0.05 -29.73 -11.53
N ALA A 513 1.35 -30.02 -11.51
CA ALA A 513 1.84 -31.40 -11.54
C ALA A 513 1.30 -32.22 -10.36
N ILE A 514 1.41 -31.68 -9.13
CA ILE A 514 0.86 -32.32 -7.92
C ILE A 514 -0.66 -32.53 -8.03
N ARG A 515 -1.38 -31.51 -8.53
CA ARG A 515 -2.84 -31.61 -8.76
C ARG A 515 -3.15 -32.75 -9.74
N ASP A 516 -2.44 -32.82 -10.85
CA ASP A 516 -2.72 -33.79 -11.91
C ASP A 516 -2.34 -35.21 -11.46
N ASP A 517 -1.31 -35.36 -10.63
CA ASP A 517 -0.96 -36.62 -9.97
C ASP A 517 -2.08 -37.07 -9.03
N LEU A 518 -2.57 -36.18 -8.16
CA LEU A 518 -3.70 -36.44 -7.27
C LEU A 518 -4.97 -36.85 -8.04
N ARG A 519 -5.23 -36.24 -9.20
CA ARG A 519 -6.37 -36.61 -10.06
C ARG A 519 -6.22 -37.99 -10.68
N ARG A 520 -5.00 -38.40 -11.03
CA ARG A 520 -4.73 -39.77 -11.54
C ARG A 520 -4.89 -40.83 -10.44
N GLU A 521 -4.47 -40.51 -9.23
CA GLU A 521 -4.59 -41.41 -8.06
C GLU A 521 -6.01 -41.47 -7.50
N HIS A 522 -6.80 -40.41 -7.67
CA HIS A 522 -8.18 -40.32 -7.24
C HIS A 522 -9.10 -39.93 -8.40
N PRO A 523 -9.38 -40.85 -9.34
CA PRO A 523 -10.22 -40.58 -10.50
C PRO A 523 -11.59 -40.02 -10.11
N GLY A 524 -12.05 -39.00 -10.83
CA GLY A 524 -13.34 -38.34 -10.60
C GLY A 524 -13.35 -37.32 -9.45
N LYS A 525 -12.19 -36.97 -8.89
CA LYS A 525 -12.04 -35.86 -7.92
C LYS A 525 -11.55 -34.60 -8.62
N MET A 526 -12.40 -33.57 -8.63
CA MET A 526 -12.13 -32.31 -9.32
C MET A 526 -11.39 -31.27 -8.49
#